data_AF-A0A414AFB5-F1
#
_entry.id   AF-A0A414AFB5-F1
#
_cell.length_a   1.000
_cell.length_b   1.000
_cell.length_c   1.000
_cell.angle_alpha   90.00
_cell.angle_beta   90.00
_cell.angle_gamma   90.00
#
_symmetry.space_group_name_H-M   'P 1'
#
loop_
_entity.id
_entity.type
_entity.pdbx_description
1 polymer ?
#
loop_
_entity_poly.entity_id
_entity_poly.type
_entity_poly.pdbx_seq_one_letter_code
_entity_poly.pdbx_strand_id
1 'polypeptide(L)' 'RERLHPTQKPLEACKYFIRTYTNSGDTVLDSCMGSNTTGVACQELGRKYIGIEKDTVNYRIALDRVD' A
#
# COMPACT_ATOMS: atom_id res chain seq x y z
N ARG A 1 9.43 -10.71 -10.48
CA ARG A 1 9.48 -10.08 -9.13
C ARG A 1 8.97 -11.10 -8.14
N GLU A 2 9.77 -11.40 -7.12
CA GLU A 2 9.40 -12.31 -6.04
C GLU A 2 8.19 -11.74 -5.28
N ARG A 3 7.20 -12.57 -4.99
CA ARG A 3 6.01 -12.13 -4.24
C ARG A 3 6.32 -12.20 -2.76
N LEU A 4 6.20 -11.07 -2.07
CA LEU A 4 6.41 -10.98 -0.63
C LEU A 4 5.22 -11.51 0.16
N HIS A 5 4.03 -11.51 -0.46
CA HIS A 5 2.80 -12.03 0.12
C HIS A 5 2.01 -12.83 -0.91
N PRO A 6 1.36 -13.96 -0.54
CA PRO A 6 0.61 -14.80 -1.48
C PRO A 6 -0.44 -14.02 -2.28
N THR A 7 -1.10 -13.06 -1.64
CA THR A 7 -2.19 -12.24 -2.20
C THR A 7 -1.77 -10.78 -2.46
N GLN A 8 -0.48 -10.51 -2.65
CA GLN A 8 0.02 -9.17 -2.97
C GLN A 8 -0.67 -8.61 -4.20
N LYS A 9 -1.36 -7.46 -4.03
CA LYS A 9 -2.00 -6.75 -5.14
C LYS A 9 -0.94 -6.16 -6.08
N PRO A 10 -1.17 -6.16 -7.41
CA PRO A 10 -0.28 -5.49 -8.36
C PRO A 10 -0.20 -3.98 -8.11
N LEU A 11 1.02 -3.42 -8.14
CA LEU A 11 1.25 -1.99 -7.87
C LEU A 11 0.45 -1.07 -8.80
N GLU A 12 0.46 -1.37 -10.10
CA GLU A 12 -0.24 -0.54 -11.09
C GLU A 12 -1.76 -0.56 -10.91
N ALA A 13 -2.33 -1.65 -10.39
CA ALA A 13 -3.76 -1.69 -10.04
C ALA A 13 -4.06 -0.75 -8.85
N CYS A 14 -3.22 -0.77 -7.81
CA CYS A 14 -3.35 0.17 -6.68
C CYS A 14 -3.22 1.64 -7.15
N LYS A 15 -2.22 1.95 -7.99
CA LYS A 15 -2.04 3.29 -8.55
C LYS A 15 -3.24 3.76 -9.36
N TYR A 16 -3.81 2.87 -10.18
CA TYR A 16 -5.01 3.18 -10.96
C TYR A 16 -6.16 3.65 -10.06
N PHE A 17 -6.48 2.88 -9.02
CA PHE A 17 -7.56 3.25 -8.10
C PHE A 17 -7.26 4.52 -7.31
N ILE A 18 -6.05 4.66 -6.76
CA ILE A 18 -5.67 5.86 -5.98
C ILE A 18 -5.75 7.12 -6.86
N ARG A 19 -5.19 7.08 -8.08
CA ARG A 19 -5.23 8.24 -9.00
C ARG A 19 -6.65 8.58 -9.43
N THR A 20 -7.52 7.59 -9.54
CA THR A 20 -8.91 7.77 -10.00
C THR A 20 -9.80 8.40 -8.93
N TYR A 21 -9.59 8.06 -7.65
CA TYR A 21 -10.51 8.40 -6.56
C TYR A 21 -9.94 9.35 -5.50
N THR A 22 -8.72 9.86 -5.68
CA THR A 22 -8.09 10.80 -4.74
C THR A 22 -7.29 11.88 -5.46
N ASN A 23 -7.07 13.01 -4.79
CA ASN A 23 -6.16 14.06 -5.22
C ASN A 23 -4.78 13.91 -4.55
N SER A 24 -3.78 14.62 -5.07
CA SER A 24 -2.48 14.70 -4.39
C SER A 24 -2.66 15.35 -3.01
N GLY A 25 -1.95 14.83 -2.01
CA GLY A 25 -2.07 15.28 -0.62
C GLY A 25 -3.19 14.64 0.20
N ASP A 26 -4.17 13.99 -0.45
CA ASP A 26 -5.23 13.24 0.25
C ASP A 26 -4.66 12.07 1.05
N THR A 27 -5.44 11.61 2.04
CA THR A 27 -5.08 10.46 2.88
C THR A 27 -5.90 9.23 2.47
N VAL A 28 -5.21 8.13 2.17
CA VAL A 28 -5.81 6.83 1.84
C VAL A 28 -5.74 5.90 3.05
N LEU A 29 -6.87 5.29 3.41
CA LEU A 29 -6.91 4.23 4.42
C LEU A 29 -6.90 2.86 3.74
N ASP A 30 -5.99 1.99 4.16
CA ASP A 30 -6.02 0.56 3.88
C ASP A 30 -6.08 -0.22 5.20
N SER A 31 -7.29 -0.69 5.56
CA SER A 31 -7.53 -1.39 6.81
C SER A 31 -7.01 -2.83 6.84
N CYS A 32 -6.58 -3.36 5.69
CA CYS A 32 -6.06 -4.72 5.52
C CYS A 32 -4.87 -4.70 4.55
N MET A 33 -3.84 -3.93 4.90
CA MET A 33 -2.78 -3.55 3.96
C MET A 33 -1.93 -4.73 3.46
N GLY A 34 -1.88 -5.85 4.19
CA GLY A 34 -1.05 -7.00 3.84
C GLY A 34 0.39 -6.57 3.65
N SER A 35 0.95 -6.83 2.47
CA SER A 35 2.28 -6.35 2.07
C SER A 35 2.40 -4.85 1.82
N ASN A 36 1.40 -4.02 2.10
CA ASN A 36 1.45 -2.56 1.96
C ASN A 36 1.75 -2.04 0.53
N THR A 37 1.20 -2.67 -0.50
CA THR A 37 1.28 -2.12 -1.87
C THR A 37 0.55 -0.78 -2.00
N THR A 38 -0.51 -0.56 -1.22
CA THR A 38 -1.26 0.69 -1.18
C THR A 38 -0.38 1.85 -0.69
N GLY A 39 0.43 1.65 0.36
CA GLY A 39 1.36 2.67 0.85
C GLY A 39 2.42 3.04 -0.16
N VAL A 40 3.05 2.06 -0.83
CA VAL A 40 4.02 2.31 -1.92
C VAL A 40 3.38 3.11 -3.05
N ALA A 41 2.17 2.74 -3.46
CA ALA A 41 1.45 3.50 -4.49
C ALA A 41 1.11 4.93 -4.04
N CYS A 42 0.78 5.14 -2.75
CA CYS A 42 0.54 6.47 -2.20
C CYS A 42 1.80 7.33 -2.20
N GLN A 43 2.96 6.79 -1.80
CA GLN A 43 4.24 7.52 -1.84
C GLN A 43 4.58 7.96 -3.26
N GLU A 44 4.50 7.05 -4.25
CA GLU A 44 4.79 7.38 -5.65
C GLU A 44 3.82 8.39 -6.27
N LEU A 45 2.56 8.42 -5.79
CA LEU A 45 1.54 9.36 -6.26
C LEU A 45 1.45 10.63 -5.42
N GLY A 46 2.27 10.81 -4.38
CA GLY A 46 2.19 11.98 -3.49
C GLY A 46 0.86 12.04 -2.72
N ARG A 47 0.41 10.91 -2.17
CA ARG A 47 -0.69 10.78 -1.21
C ARG A 47 -0.14 10.37 0.16
N LYS A 48 -0.82 10.80 1.22
CA LYS A 48 -0.62 10.25 2.57
C LYS A 48 -1.38 8.93 2.68
N TYR A 49 -1.00 8.07 3.62
CA TYR A 49 -1.75 6.85 3.87
C TYR A 49 -1.74 6.43 5.33
N ILE A 50 -2.74 5.63 5.70
CA ILE A 50 -2.84 4.90 6.96
C ILE A 50 -3.03 3.44 6.60
N GLY A 51 -2.10 2.58 7.03
CA GLY A 51 -2.15 1.14 6.80
C GLY A 51 -2.34 0.38 8.10
N ILE A 52 -3.25 -0.59 8.11
CA ILE A 52 -3.48 -1.49 9.26
C ILE A 52 -3.24 -2.92 8.79
N GLU A 53 -2.43 -3.66 9.55
CA GLU A 53 -2.21 -5.10 9.36
C GLU A 53 -2.20 -5.77 10.73
N LYS A 54 -2.90 -6.91 10.82
CA LYS A 54 -3.07 -7.65 12.08
C LYS A 54 -1.96 -8.67 12.28
N ASP A 55 -1.50 -9.31 11.20
CA ASP A 55 -0.46 -10.31 11.28
C ASP A 55 0.93 -9.66 11.39
N THR A 56 1.66 -10.00 12.45
CA THR A 56 2.95 -9.36 12.75
C THR A 56 4.04 -9.67 11.71
N VAL A 57 3.97 -10.82 11.02
CA VAL A 57 4.95 -11.18 9.98
C VAL A 57 4.69 -10.33 8.74
N ASN A 58 3.44 -10.26 8.30
CA ASN A 58 3.03 -9.40 7.19
C ASN A 58 3.27 -7.92 7.47
N TYR A 59 3.04 -7.48 8.71
CA TYR A 59 3.31 -6.12 9.14
C TYR A 59 4.79 -5.75 8.99
N ARG A 60 5.71 -6.65 9.37
CA ARG A 60 7.16 -6.43 9.18
C ARG A 60 7.53 -6.33 7.71
N ILE A 61 7.04 -7.25 6.88
CA ILE A 61 7.22 -7.21 5.43
C ILE A 61 6.70 -5.90 4.83
N ALA A 62 5.59 -5.39 5.34
CA ALA A 62 5.01 -4.12 4.92
C ALA A 62 5.85 -2.90 5.29
N LEU A 63 6.49 -2.90 6.46
CA LEU A 63 7.38 -1.83 6.91
C LEU A 63 8.65 -1.75 6.06
N ASP A 64 9.24 -2.89 5.68
CA ASP A 64 10.46 -2.92 4.86
C ASP A 64 10.29 -2.35 3.44
N ARG A 65 9.04 -2.02 3.04
CA ARG A 65 8.71 -1.49 1.71
C ARG A 65 8.57 0.02 1.65
N VAL A 66 8.53 0.68 2.81
CA VAL A 66 8.26 2.11 2.94
C VAL A 66 9.21 2.66 4.00
N ASP A 67 10.11 3.57 3.60
CA ASP A 67 10.99 4.31 4.52
C ASP A 67 10.21 5.32 5.37
#